data_AF-A0A4P8J0B7-F1
#
_entry.id   AF-A0A4P8J0B7-F1
#
_cell.length_a   1.000
_cell.length_b   1.000
_cell.length_c   1.000
_cell.angle_alpha   90.00
_cell.angle_beta   90.00
_cell.angle_gamma   90.00
#
_symmetry.space_group_name_H-M   'P 1'
#
loop_
_entity.id
_entity.type
_entity.pdbx_description
1 polymer ?
#
loop_
_entity_poly.entity_id
_entity_poly.type
_entity_poly.pdbx_seq_one_letter_code
_entity_poly.pdbx_strand_id
1 'polypeptide(L)'
;MGQGISVSWDNNSVIEENTSYNNYGEGIGTFLSVGVAILNNTVYDNFSVEIYLDNASNATVNANSIYNTGNSGFFRNGSQASSIQLARETYSQSEPLSNLKITNNVAINGSFGLFYGNYGSGGGIQSSVIANNTFASANVNEIYIDPSSGHSGNTYANNIVYEAPVDNRTLVAGSNSGATFLHNNWFGGSAGAFSGVGDVVADPQFVNAGALAATDYVLQSTSLCKQAGVSLSQVATDYFGQSRVVPPTIGAFN
;
A
#
# COMPACT_ATOMS: atom_id res chain seq x y z
N MET A 1 17.44 10.71 -11.20
CA MET A 1 16.77 9.58 -11.89
C MET A 1 15.48 10.12 -12.51
N GLY A 2 15.00 9.54 -13.60
CA GLY A 2 13.76 9.99 -14.24
C GLY A 2 12.56 9.22 -13.70
N GLN A 3 11.43 9.89 -13.47
CA GLN A 3 10.15 9.27 -13.12
C GLN A 3 9.31 9.03 -14.39
N GLY A 4 8.43 8.04 -14.36
CA GLY A 4 7.39 7.90 -15.40
C GLY A 4 6.42 9.07 -15.38
N ILE A 5 5.79 9.30 -14.22
CA ILE A 5 4.93 10.47 -13.95
C ILE A 5 5.38 11.08 -12.62
N SER A 6 5.54 12.40 -12.56
CA SER A 6 5.87 13.08 -11.32
C SER A 6 5.10 14.38 -11.11
N VAL A 7 4.79 14.63 -9.83
CA VAL A 7 4.30 15.90 -9.31
C VAL A 7 5.32 16.36 -8.26
N SER A 8 5.81 17.58 -8.37
CA SER A 8 6.85 18.09 -7.49
C SER A 8 6.63 19.56 -7.17
N TRP A 9 6.68 19.93 -5.89
CA TRP A 9 6.39 21.29 -5.41
C TRP A 9 5.04 21.82 -5.88
N ASP A 10 4.01 20.99 -5.79
CA ASP A 10 2.68 21.32 -6.29
C ASP A 10 1.57 20.90 -5.32
N ASN A 11 0.40 21.53 -5.47
CA ASN A 11 -0.74 21.31 -4.61
C ASN A 11 -1.99 20.92 -5.42
N ASN A 12 -2.70 19.91 -4.94
CA ASN A 12 -4.01 19.47 -5.44
C ASN A 12 -4.00 18.94 -6.88
N SER A 13 -2.88 18.40 -7.35
CA SER A 13 -2.78 17.69 -8.62
C SER A 13 -3.48 16.33 -8.57
N VAL A 14 -3.97 15.88 -9.73
CA VAL A 14 -4.61 14.57 -9.89
C VAL A 14 -3.88 13.78 -10.98
N ILE A 15 -3.47 12.57 -10.64
CA ILE A 15 -2.90 11.57 -11.53
C ILE A 15 -3.89 10.40 -11.55
N GLU A 16 -4.73 10.34 -12.58
CA GLU A 16 -5.82 9.38 -12.66
C GLU A 16 -5.87 8.64 -13.99
N GLU A 17 -6.17 7.33 -13.94
CA GLU A 17 -6.39 6.48 -15.12
C GLU A 17 -5.20 6.39 -16.09
N ASN A 18 -3.98 6.42 -15.57
CA ASN A 18 -2.75 6.28 -16.36
C ASN A 18 -2.15 4.88 -16.26
N THR A 19 -1.29 4.54 -17.23
CA THR A 19 -0.41 3.37 -17.17
C THR A 19 1.05 3.83 -17.16
N SER A 20 1.80 3.50 -16.10
CA SER A 20 3.23 3.84 -15.97
C SER A 20 4.06 2.58 -15.74
N TYR A 21 4.98 2.27 -16.65
CA TYR A 21 5.71 1.00 -16.59
C TYR A 21 7.07 1.04 -17.29
N ASN A 22 7.96 0.10 -16.92
CA ASN A 22 9.27 -0.08 -17.56
C ASN A 22 10.12 1.20 -17.57
N ASN A 23 10.06 1.99 -16.50
CA ASN A 23 10.89 3.18 -16.33
C ASN A 23 12.17 2.87 -15.54
N TYR A 24 13.28 3.52 -15.89
CA TYR A 24 14.56 3.42 -15.16
C TYR A 24 14.62 4.31 -13.89
N GLY A 25 13.46 4.60 -13.30
CA GLY A 25 13.33 5.27 -12.00
C GLY A 25 12.00 4.89 -11.35
N GLU A 26 11.34 5.82 -10.67
CA GLU A 26 10.03 5.56 -10.06
C GLU A 26 8.88 5.62 -11.09
N GLY A 27 7.83 4.82 -10.89
CA GLY A 27 6.65 4.81 -11.76
C GLY A 27 5.83 6.09 -11.67
N ILE A 28 5.26 6.35 -10.49
CA ILE A 28 4.54 7.59 -10.15
C ILE A 28 5.12 8.15 -8.85
N GLY A 29 5.59 9.39 -8.87
CA GLY A 29 6.19 10.04 -7.70
C GLY A 29 5.53 11.36 -7.34
N THR A 30 5.31 11.59 -6.05
CA THR A 30 4.93 12.91 -5.52
C THR A 30 6.00 13.38 -4.55
N PHE A 31 6.53 14.57 -4.80
CA PHE A 31 7.65 15.13 -4.04
C PHE A 31 7.27 16.50 -3.51
N LEU A 32 7.35 16.72 -2.20
CA LEU A 32 7.13 18.05 -1.59
C LEU A 32 5.78 18.66 -2.01
N SER A 33 4.74 17.84 -1.98
CA SER A 33 3.43 18.16 -2.59
C SER A 33 2.28 17.90 -1.62
N VAL A 34 1.22 18.72 -1.72
CA VAL A 34 0.07 18.64 -0.81
C VAL A 34 -1.21 18.32 -1.57
N GLY A 35 -2.01 17.38 -1.06
CA GLY A 35 -3.34 17.11 -1.61
C GLY A 35 -3.34 16.39 -2.96
N VAL A 36 -2.23 15.74 -3.34
CA VAL A 36 -2.16 15.00 -4.61
C VAL A 36 -3.03 13.76 -4.55
N ALA A 37 -3.80 13.51 -5.60
CA ALA A 37 -4.60 12.30 -5.76
C ALA A 37 -4.01 11.40 -6.85
N ILE A 38 -3.73 10.14 -6.52
CA ILE A 38 -3.22 9.09 -7.41
C ILE A 38 -4.30 8.00 -7.48
N LEU A 39 -5.13 8.03 -8.51
CA LEU A 39 -6.39 7.30 -8.59
C LEU A 39 -6.43 6.35 -9.78
N ASN A 40 -6.89 5.11 -9.60
CA ASN A 40 -7.24 4.23 -10.72
C ASN A 40 -6.12 3.99 -11.76
N ASN A 41 -4.85 4.10 -11.37
CA ASN A 41 -3.72 3.90 -12.29
C ASN A 41 -3.28 2.44 -12.33
N THR A 42 -2.63 2.05 -13.43
CA THR A 42 -1.88 0.80 -13.54
C THR A 42 -0.37 1.08 -13.52
N VAL A 43 0.35 0.52 -12.56
CA VAL A 43 1.78 0.84 -12.34
C VAL A 43 2.58 -0.44 -12.15
N TYR A 44 3.59 -0.70 -13.00
CA TYR A 44 4.32 -1.97 -12.95
C TYR A 44 5.73 -1.94 -13.55
N ASP A 45 6.59 -2.85 -13.08
CA ASP A 45 7.94 -3.11 -13.59
C ASP A 45 8.80 -1.84 -13.71
N ASN A 46 8.72 -0.95 -12.73
CA ASN A 46 9.58 0.23 -12.66
C ASN A 46 10.85 -0.07 -11.84
N PHE A 47 11.92 0.72 -12.01
CA PHE A 47 13.23 0.37 -11.45
C PHE A 47 13.27 0.30 -9.91
N SER A 48 12.66 1.26 -9.22
CA SER A 48 12.84 1.42 -7.77
C SER A 48 11.55 1.32 -6.97
N VAL A 49 10.55 2.11 -7.35
CA VAL A 49 9.27 2.25 -6.64
C VAL A 49 8.18 2.38 -7.70
N GLU A 50 7.07 1.69 -7.51
CA GLU A 50 5.89 1.87 -8.37
C GLU A 50 5.20 3.20 -8.03
N ILE A 51 4.74 3.38 -6.78
CA ILE A 51 4.19 4.67 -6.31
C ILE A 51 5.00 5.20 -5.12
N TYR A 52 5.60 6.39 -5.27
CA TYR A 52 6.39 7.03 -4.22
C TYR A 52 5.74 8.31 -3.67
N LEU A 53 5.48 8.34 -2.36
CA LEU A 53 5.12 9.56 -1.63
C LEU A 53 6.32 10.03 -0.79
N ASP A 54 7.00 11.07 -1.24
CA ASP A 54 8.14 11.68 -0.55
C ASP A 54 7.82 13.12 -0.14
N ASN A 55 7.83 13.39 1.17
CA ASN A 55 7.38 14.67 1.72
C ASN A 55 6.00 15.05 1.17
N ALA A 56 5.02 14.15 1.28
CA ALA A 56 3.66 14.38 0.82
C ALA A 56 2.68 14.51 1.99
N SER A 57 1.78 15.49 1.94
CA SER A 57 0.70 15.64 2.93
C SER A 57 -0.68 15.67 2.29
N ASN A 58 -1.70 15.19 3.00
CA ASN A 58 -3.09 15.12 2.53
C ASN A 58 -3.28 14.35 1.21
N ALA A 59 -2.32 13.50 0.82
CA ALA A 59 -2.37 12.77 -0.43
C ALA A 59 -3.36 11.60 -0.35
N THR A 60 -4.00 11.29 -1.48
CA THR A 60 -4.87 10.13 -1.65
C THR A 60 -4.29 9.19 -2.70
N VAL A 61 -4.05 7.93 -2.34
CA VAL A 61 -3.62 6.85 -3.24
C VAL A 61 -4.74 5.82 -3.22
N ASN A 62 -5.59 5.80 -4.25
CA ASN A 62 -6.80 5.00 -4.23
C ASN A 62 -7.02 4.16 -5.49
N ALA A 63 -7.40 2.89 -5.28
CA ALA A 63 -7.84 1.98 -6.35
C ALA A 63 -6.83 1.78 -7.50
N ASN A 64 -5.53 1.85 -7.21
CA ASN A 64 -4.49 1.57 -8.21
C ASN A 64 -4.24 0.05 -8.33
N SER A 65 -3.97 -0.42 -9.56
CA SER A 65 -3.47 -1.76 -9.87
C SER A 65 -1.94 -1.72 -9.97
N ILE A 66 -1.26 -2.29 -8.98
CA ILE A 66 0.20 -2.20 -8.84
C ILE A 66 0.76 -3.61 -8.87
N TYR A 67 1.68 -3.92 -9.79
CA TYR A 67 2.24 -5.27 -9.85
C TYR A 67 3.66 -5.31 -10.39
N ASN A 68 4.36 -6.42 -10.15
CA ASN A 68 5.63 -6.72 -10.81
C ASN A 68 5.52 -8.08 -11.51
N THR A 69 6.01 -8.15 -12.75
CA THR A 69 5.97 -9.36 -13.58
C THR A 69 7.20 -10.25 -13.40
N GLY A 70 8.21 -9.76 -12.66
CA GLY A 70 9.52 -10.41 -12.53
C GLY A 70 10.52 -10.00 -13.62
N ASN A 71 10.24 -8.91 -14.35
CA ASN A 71 11.15 -8.39 -15.37
C ASN A 71 12.44 -7.83 -14.76
N SER A 72 13.49 -8.66 -14.74
CA SER A 72 14.77 -8.31 -14.12
C SER A 72 15.51 -7.14 -14.80
N GLY A 73 15.09 -6.71 -15.99
CA GLY A 73 15.62 -5.51 -16.65
C GLY A 73 15.38 -4.20 -15.89
N PHE A 74 14.41 -4.21 -14.97
CA PHE A 74 14.05 -3.08 -14.10
C PHE A 74 14.27 -3.41 -12.63
N PHE A 75 15.13 -4.37 -12.28
CA PHE A 75 15.42 -4.63 -10.88
C PHE A 75 16.48 -3.67 -10.34
N ARG A 76 16.18 -3.03 -9.19
CA ARG A 76 17.17 -2.31 -8.41
C ARG A 76 17.84 -3.26 -7.42
N ASN A 77 19.17 -3.37 -7.50
CA ASN A 77 19.96 -4.25 -6.64
C ASN A 77 19.49 -5.72 -6.66
N GLY A 78 19.01 -6.20 -7.82
CA GLY A 78 18.55 -7.58 -7.98
C GLY A 78 17.15 -7.89 -7.44
N SER A 79 16.39 -6.87 -7.03
CA SER A 79 14.99 -7.02 -6.60
C SER A 79 14.07 -6.09 -7.41
N GLN A 80 12.83 -6.51 -7.58
CA GLN A 80 11.76 -5.67 -8.11
C GLN A 80 11.48 -4.43 -7.24
N ALA A 81 10.75 -3.45 -7.81
CA ALA A 81 10.35 -2.25 -7.11
C ALA A 81 9.43 -2.53 -5.91
N SER A 82 9.44 -1.62 -4.93
CA SER A 82 8.40 -1.56 -3.89
C SER A 82 7.10 -1.04 -4.51
N SER A 83 5.95 -1.58 -4.10
CA SER A 83 4.66 -1.20 -4.68
C SER A 83 4.24 0.19 -4.24
N ILE A 84 4.16 0.46 -2.94
CA ILE A 84 3.91 1.79 -2.40
C ILE A 84 5.02 2.12 -1.41
N GLN A 85 5.80 3.16 -1.69
CA GLN A 85 6.82 3.65 -0.78
C GLN A 85 6.45 5.02 -0.23
N LEU A 86 6.79 5.22 1.04
CA LEU A 86 6.58 6.44 1.78
C LEU A 86 7.91 6.88 2.37
N ALA A 87 8.23 8.16 2.27
CA ALA A 87 9.39 8.72 2.93
C ALA A 87 9.16 10.15 3.36
N ARG A 88 9.99 10.55 4.31
CA ARG A 88 10.27 11.95 4.56
C ARG A 88 11.76 12.21 4.33
N GLU A 89 12.11 12.51 3.09
CA GLU A 89 13.49 12.78 2.70
C GLU A 89 13.92 14.23 2.97
N THR A 90 15.24 14.44 2.93
CA THR A 90 15.87 15.72 3.25
C THR A 90 15.94 16.62 2.02
N TYR A 91 15.27 17.77 2.10
CA TYR A 91 15.31 18.84 1.12
C TYR A 91 15.50 20.19 1.81
N SER A 92 15.75 21.26 1.05
CA SER A 92 15.86 22.62 1.58
C SER A 92 14.57 23.15 2.24
N GLN A 93 13.43 22.58 1.85
CA GLN A 93 12.11 22.75 2.45
C GLN A 93 11.50 21.36 2.58
N SER A 94 10.78 21.04 3.66
CA SER A 94 10.24 19.70 3.90
C SER A 94 8.79 19.77 4.34
N GLU A 95 7.92 19.11 3.58
CA GLU A 95 6.54 18.85 3.96
C GLU A 95 6.46 17.63 4.88
N PRO A 96 5.54 17.62 5.87
CA PRO A 96 5.32 16.45 6.71
C PRO A 96 4.69 15.31 5.90
N LEU A 97 5.11 14.07 6.17
CA LEU A 97 4.46 12.89 5.64
C LEU A 97 3.21 12.57 6.48
N SER A 98 2.07 13.19 6.14
CA SER A 98 0.90 13.21 7.02
C SER A 98 -0.46 13.23 6.34
N ASN A 99 -1.50 12.80 7.06
CA ASN A 99 -2.90 12.79 6.61
C ASN A 99 -3.10 12.04 5.30
N LEU A 100 -2.38 10.94 5.10
CA LEU A 100 -2.46 10.15 3.88
C LEU A 100 -3.71 9.27 3.90
N LYS A 101 -4.31 9.06 2.74
CA LYS A 101 -5.34 8.05 2.50
C LYS A 101 -4.83 7.08 1.45
N ILE A 102 -4.35 5.92 1.89
CA ILE A 102 -3.87 4.85 1.01
C ILE A 102 -4.90 3.74 1.07
N THR A 103 -5.79 3.68 0.10
CA THR A 103 -7.01 2.89 0.18
C THR A 103 -7.30 2.09 -1.07
N ASN A 104 -7.92 0.92 -0.92
CA ASN A 104 -8.43 0.16 -2.06
C ASN A 104 -7.37 -0.22 -3.11
N ASN A 105 -6.07 -0.14 -2.85
CA ASN A 105 -5.07 -0.52 -3.84
C ASN A 105 -4.88 -2.03 -3.85
N VAL A 106 -4.56 -2.59 -5.01
CA VAL A 106 -4.12 -3.99 -5.14
C VAL A 106 -2.67 -3.99 -5.58
N ALA A 107 -1.79 -4.49 -4.73
CA ALA A 107 -0.34 -4.46 -4.89
C ALA A 107 0.21 -5.90 -4.85
N ILE A 108 0.81 -6.33 -5.96
CA ILE A 108 1.17 -7.73 -6.21
C ILE A 108 2.67 -7.84 -6.53
N ASN A 109 3.36 -8.80 -5.93
CA ASN A 109 4.74 -9.18 -6.24
C ASN A 109 5.80 -8.07 -6.08
N GLY A 110 5.53 -6.99 -5.34
CA GLY A 110 6.54 -5.97 -5.04
C GLY A 110 7.72 -6.52 -4.21
N SER A 111 8.77 -5.74 -4.01
CA SER A 111 9.73 -6.06 -2.95
C SER A 111 9.10 -5.87 -1.57
N PHE A 112 8.29 -4.81 -1.47
CA PHE A 112 7.36 -4.55 -0.41
C PHE A 112 6.00 -4.18 -1.00
N GLY A 113 4.90 -4.58 -0.36
CA GLY A 113 3.56 -4.07 -0.71
C GLY A 113 3.38 -2.61 -0.26
N LEU A 114 3.77 -2.32 0.98
CA LEU A 114 3.88 -0.97 1.54
C LEU A 114 5.20 -0.85 2.31
N PHE A 115 5.96 0.22 2.04
CA PHE A 115 7.22 0.49 2.72
C PHE A 115 7.31 1.94 3.19
N TYR A 116 7.55 2.17 4.47
CA TYR A 116 8.09 3.44 4.94
C TYR A 116 9.60 3.36 5.15
N GLY A 117 10.34 4.19 4.42
CA GLY A 117 11.80 4.30 4.52
C GLY A 117 12.23 5.52 5.31
N ASN A 118 13.12 5.33 6.29
CA ASN A 118 13.67 6.42 7.10
C ASN A 118 14.97 6.99 6.48
N TYR A 119 14.84 7.86 5.48
CA TYR A 119 15.98 8.41 4.70
C TYR A 119 16.44 9.80 5.17
N GLY A 120 16.97 9.87 6.38
CA GLY A 120 17.68 11.05 6.89
C GLY A 120 16.80 12.00 7.70
N SER A 121 15.88 12.75 7.05
CA SER A 121 15.01 13.67 7.80
C SER A 121 14.06 12.91 8.74
N GLY A 122 13.66 11.70 8.36
CA GLY A 122 12.77 10.87 9.15
C GLY A 122 11.50 11.63 9.52
N GLY A 123 10.85 11.27 10.62
CA GLY A 123 9.66 11.98 11.10
C GLY A 123 8.38 11.16 11.01
N GLY A 124 8.46 9.96 10.46
CA GLY A 124 7.40 8.97 10.47
C GLY A 124 6.18 9.38 9.65
N ILE A 125 5.31 8.40 9.44
CA ILE A 125 3.96 8.62 8.94
C ILE A 125 3.11 9.21 10.07
N GLN A 126 2.26 10.19 9.79
CA GLN A 126 1.42 10.84 10.81
C GLN A 126 -0.06 10.95 10.39
N SER A 127 -0.98 10.58 11.28
CA SER A 127 -2.44 10.76 11.09
C SER A 127 -2.99 10.15 9.79
N SER A 128 -2.39 9.06 9.32
CA SER A 128 -2.72 8.45 8.03
C SER A 128 -3.61 7.22 8.16
N VAL A 129 -4.40 6.97 7.13
CA VAL A 129 -5.23 5.77 6.99
C VAL A 129 -4.71 4.93 5.83
N ILE A 130 -4.28 3.72 6.17
CA ILE A 130 -3.89 2.68 5.23
C ILE A 130 -4.95 1.59 5.37
N ALA A 131 -5.96 1.62 4.53
CA ALA A 131 -7.12 0.75 4.75
C ALA A 131 -7.67 0.12 3.49
N ASN A 132 -8.20 -1.08 3.63
CA ASN A 132 -8.85 -1.78 2.52
C ASN A 132 -7.94 -1.99 1.31
N ASN A 133 -6.63 -2.13 1.50
CA ASN A 133 -5.73 -2.53 0.42
C ASN A 133 -5.59 -4.06 0.39
N THR A 134 -5.16 -4.59 -0.75
CA THR A 134 -4.71 -5.98 -0.87
C THR A 134 -3.21 -5.95 -1.21
N PHE A 135 -2.37 -6.40 -0.28
CA PHE A 135 -0.94 -6.60 -0.47
C PHE A 135 -0.67 -8.10 -0.58
N ALA A 136 -0.08 -8.52 -1.70
CA ALA A 136 0.07 -9.93 -2.04
C ALA A 136 1.45 -10.28 -2.62
N SER A 137 2.06 -11.31 -2.04
CA SER A 137 3.27 -11.99 -2.53
C SER A 137 4.50 -11.09 -2.71
N ALA A 138 4.70 -10.14 -1.80
CA ALA A 138 5.92 -9.35 -1.71
C ALA A 138 7.13 -10.18 -1.25
N ASN A 139 8.26 -10.04 -1.93
CA ASN A 139 9.42 -10.91 -1.68
C ASN A 139 10.23 -10.58 -0.40
N VAL A 140 10.09 -9.38 0.20
CA VAL A 140 10.77 -9.00 1.47
C VAL A 140 9.80 -8.90 2.64
N ASN A 141 8.77 -8.06 2.58
CA ASN A 141 7.63 -8.03 3.53
C ASN A 141 6.44 -7.39 2.82
N GLU A 142 5.22 -7.81 3.10
CA GLU A 142 4.04 -7.12 2.56
C GLU A 142 3.95 -5.70 3.10
N ILE A 143 4.23 -5.52 4.39
CA ILE A 143 4.28 -4.21 5.04
C ILE A 143 5.57 -4.09 5.81
N TYR A 144 6.33 -3.02 5.57
CA TYR A 144 7.53 -2.71 6.35
C TYR A 144 7.56 -1.24 6.76
N ILE A 145 7.78 -0.98 8.03
CA ILE A 145 7.79 0.38 8.59
C ILE A 145 9.11 0.59 9.32
N ASP A 146 10.06 1.29 8.72
CA ASP A 146 11.31 1.63 9.42
C ASP A 146 11.01 2.34 10.75
N PRO A 147 11.74 2.04 11.84
CA PRO A 147 11.57 2.76 13.09
C PRO A 147 11.80 4.27 12.96
N SER A 148 10.85 5.05 13.46
CA SER A 148 10.94 6.50 13.61
C SER A 148 10.16 6.97 14.83
N SER A 149 10.70 7.91 15.61
CA SER A 149 10.01 8.49 16.76
C SER A 149 8.80 9.36 16.36
N GLY A 150 8.69 9.74 15.09
CA GLY A 150 7.61 10.59 14.59
C GLY A 150 6.35 9.85 14.14
N HIS A 151 6.34 8.50 14.13
CA HIS A 151 5.12 7.76 13.82
C HIS A 151 4.03 8.08 14.85
N SER A 152 2.87 8.54 14.40
CA SER A 152 1.77 8.91 15.29
C SER A 152 0.41 8.86 14.60
N GLY A 153 -0.60 8.33 15.30
CA GLY A 153 -2.00 8.38 14.86
C GLY A 153 -2.32 7.65 13.55
N ASN A 154 -1.53 6.66 13.15
CA ASN A 154 -1.77 5.91 11.91
C ASN A 154 -2.72 4.75 12.13
N THR A 155 -3.60 4.50 11.17
CA THR A 155 -4.55 3.40 11.20
C THR A 155 -4.30 2.45 10.03
N TYR A 156 -4.09 1.18 10.33
CA TYR A 156 -3.95 0.08 9.38
C TYR A 156 -5.13 -0.86 9.56
N ALA A 157 -6.13 -0.73 8.69
CA ALA A 157 -7.42 -1.39 8.92
C ALA A 157 -8.00 -2.06 7.68
N ASN A 158 -8.68 -3.19 7.85
CA ASN A 158 -9.36 -3.87 6.76
C ASN A 158 -8.45 -4.22 5.58
N ASN A 159 -7.13 -4.31 5.72
CA ASN A 159 -6.25 -4.71 4.63
C ASN A 159 -6.21 -6.24 4.52
N ILE A 160 -6.06 -6.78 3.31
CA ILE A 160 -5.62 -8.16 3.13
C ILE A 160 -4.12 -8.15 2.93
N VAL A 161 -3.44 -8.97 3.74
CA VAL A 161 -2.01 -9.19 3.68
C VAL A 161 -1.79 -10.67 3.45
N TYR A 162 -1.45 -11.01 2.22
CA TYR A 162 -1.50 -12.36 1.69
C TYR A 162 -0.14 -12.81 1.18
N GLU A 163 0.23 -14.03 1.57
CA GLU A 163 1.25 -14.81 0.89
C GLU A 163 0.66 -16.20 0.61
N ALA A 164 1.07 -16.84 -0.49
CA ALA A 164 0.75 -18.26 -0.66
C ALA A 164 1.41 -19.05 0.50
N PRO A 165 0.76 -20.06 1.11
CA PRO A 165 1.31 -20.71 2.30
C PRO A 165 2.76 -21.16 2.13
N VAL A 166 3.67 -20.44 2.78
CA VAL A 166 5.10 -20.74 2.89
C VAL A 166 5.44 -20.77 4.37
N ASP A 167 6.32 -21.69 4.77
CA ASP A 167 6.65 -21.87 6.17
C ASP A 167 7.32 -20.62 6.77
N ASN A 168 6.84 -20.17 7.94
CA ASN A 168 7.44 -19.14 8.79
C ASN A 168 7.69 -17.75 8.14
N ARG A 169 6.86 -17.33 7.19
CA ARG A 169 6.95 -15.98 6.61
C ARG A 169 6.49 -14.89 7.59
N THR A 170 7.30 -13.84 7.71
CA THR A 170 6.91 -12.60 8.40
C THR A 170 6.25 -11.65 7.39
N LEU A 171 4.94 -11.44 7.51
CA LEU A 171 4.19 -10.60 6.56
C LEU A 171 4.46 -9.11 6.79
N VAL A 172 4.62 -8.73 8.06
CA VAL A 172 4.82 -7.34 8.48
C VAL A 172 5.94 -7.24 9.50
N ALA A 173 6.79 -6.22 9.34
CA ALA A 173 7.95 -5.99 10.19
C ALA A 173 8.29 -4.49 10.35
N GLY A 174 9.27 -4.21 11.21
CA GLY A 174 9.69 -2.84 11.54
C GLY A 174 9.07 -2.34 12.85
N SER A 175 8.53 -1.13 12.86
CA SER A 175 7.92 -0.48 14.03
C SER A 175 6.40 -0.40 13.93
N ASN A 176 5.71 -0.74 15.01
CA ASN A 176 4.27 -0.52 15.20
C ASN A 176 3.97 0.72 16.07
N SER A 177 4.99 1.54 16.39
CA SER A 177 4.81 2.74 17.22
C SER A 177 3.85 3.72 16.56
N GLY A 178 2.92 4.27 17.34
CA GLY A 178 1.95 5.25 16.82
C GLY A 178 1.00 4.71 15.75
N ALA A 179 0.88 3.37 15.64
CA ALA A 179 -0.01 2.71 14.70
C ALA A 179 -1.08 1.90 15.45
N THR A 180 -2.29 1.90 14.91
CA THR A 180 -3.38 0.99 15.32
C THR A 180 -3.65 0.03 14.18
N PHE A 181 -3.50 -1.26 14.44
CA PHE A 181 -3.90 -2.34 13.54
C PHE A 181 -5.25 -2.90 13.99
N LEU A 182 -6.19 -3.09 13.06
CA LEU A 182 -7.49 -3.68 13.36
C LEU A 182 -8.17 -4.24 12.12
N HIS A 183 -8.87 -5.36 12.26
CA HIS A 183 -9.65 -6.00 11.21
C HIS A 183 -8.87 -6.28 9.91
N ASN A 184 -7.56 -6.52 9.99
CA ASN A 184 -6.79 -6.95 8.83
C ASN A 184 -6.89 -8.47 8.65
N ASN A 185 -6.73 -8.93 7.42
CA ASN A 185 -6.53 -10.35 7.14
C ASN A 185 -5.05 -10.65 6.99
N TRP A 186 -4.59 -11.69 7.68
CA TRP A 186 -3.21 -12.18 7.62
C TRP A 186 -3.22 -13.65 7.19
N PHE A 187 -2.66 -13.95 6.02
CA PHE A 187 -2.61 -15.30 5.49
C PHE A 187 -1.25 -15.63 4.88
N GLY A 188 -0.82 -16.89 5.02
CA GLY A 188 0.48 -17.37 4.53
C GLY A 188 1.68 -16.97 5.38
N GLY A 189 1.47 -16.28 6.50
CA GLY A 189 2.51 -15.87 7.42
C GLY A 189 1.94 -15.25 8.70
N SER A 190 2.80 -14.60 9.49
CA SER A 190 2.43 -14.01 10.80
C SER A 190 2.49 -12.49 10.80
N ALA A 191 1.52 -11.89 11.51
CA ALA A 191 1.49 -10.47 11.85
C ALA A 191 2.30 -10.14 13.12
N GLY A 192 2.56 -11.12 13.98
CA GLY A 192 3.27 -10.91 15.25
C GLY A 192 2.72 -9.73 16.08
N ALA A 193 3.60 -8.81 16.43
CA ALA A 193 3.28 -7.60 17.22
C ALA A 193 2.40 -6.57 16.48
N PHE A 194 2.10 -6.80 15.20
CA PHE A 194 1.22 -5.98 14.38
C PHE A 194 -0.20 -6.55 14.28
N SER A 195 -0.48 -7.65 14.99
CA SER A 195 -1.85 -8.14 15.14
C SER A 195 -2.73 -7.11 15.88
N GLY A 196 -3.99 -7.07 15.47
CA GLY A 196 -4.98 -6.10 15.87
C GLY A 196 -6.30 -6.74 16.28
N VAL A 197 -7.18 -5.92 16.87
CA VAL A 197 -8.53 -6.35 17.21
C VAL A 197 -9.33 -6.64 15.93
N GLY A 198 -10.07 -7.75 15.91
CA GLY A 198 -10.93 -8.11 14.78
C GLY A 198 -10.20 -8.70 13.56
N ASP A 199 -8.89 -8.92 13.65
CA ASP A 199 -8.13 -9.53 12.55
C ASP A 199 -8.65 -10.94 12.18
N VAL A 200 -8.56 -11.27 10.89
CA VAL A 200 -8.93 -12.57 10.34
C VAL A 200 -7.66 -13.32 9.95
N VAL A 201 -7.40 -14.47 10.57
CA VAL A 201 -6.26 -15.34 10.21
C VAL A 201 -6.79 -16.55 9.46
N ALA A 202 -7.13 -16.36 8.19
CA ALA A 202 -7.70 -17.37 7.31
C ALA A 202 -7.40 -17.02 5.85
N ASP A 203 -7.51 -18.01 4.97
CA ASP A 203 -7.41 -17.80 3.53
C ASP A 203 -8.45 -16.77 3.08
N PRO A 204 -8.07 -15.67 2.41
CA PRO A 204 -9.03 -14.70 1.87
C PRO A 204 -9.91 -15.29 0.76
N GLN A 205 -9.55 -16.45 0.20
CA GLN A 205 -10.27 -17.13 -0.88
C GLN A 205 -10.43 -16.23 -2.10
N PHE A 206 -9.32 -15.80 -2.68
CA PHE A 206 -9.34 -15.04 -3.93
C PHE A 206 -9.90 -15.87 -5.10
N VAL A 207 -10.46 -15.20 -6.11
CA VAL A 207 -10.91 -15.84 -7.35
C VAL A 207 -9.75 -16.54 -8.06
N ASN A 208 -8.57 -15.89 -8.11
CA ASN A 208 -7.40 -16.41 -8.82
C ASN A 208 -6.08 -15.91 -8.22
N ALA A 209 -5.75 -16.37 -6.99
CA ALA A 209 -4.53 -15.96 -6.30
C ALA A 209 -3.26 -16.23 -7.12
N GLY A 210 -2.31 -15.29 -7.12
CA GLY A 210 -1.03 -15.41 -7.83
C GLY A 210 -1.04 -14.90 -9.27
N ALA A 211 -2.19 -14.52 -9.81
CA ALA A 211 -2.27 -13.75 -11.05
C ALA A 211 -1.97 -12.26 -10.81
N LEU A 212 -1.92 -11.47 -11.89
CA LEU A 212 -1.45 -10.08 -11.86
C LEU A 212 -2.57 -9.04 -12.02
N ALA A 213 -3.78 -9.43 -12.40
CA ALA A 213 -4.87 -8.46 -12.52
C ALA A 213 -5.44 -8.17 -11.13
N ALA A 214 -5.75 -6.91 -10.84
CA ALA A 214 -6.37 -6.54 -9.57
C ALA A 214 -7.66 -7.35 -9.29
N THR A 215 -8.44 -7.62 -10.34
CA THR A 215 -9.70 -8.38 -10.25
C THR A 215 -9.54 -9.85 -9.89
N ASP A 216 -8.33 -10.42 -10.04
CA ASP A 216 -8.04 -11.78 -9.61
C ASP A 216 -8.08 -11.92 -8.07
N TYR A 217 -7.95 -10.80 -7.35
CA TYR A 217 -7.99 -10.69 -5.90
C TYR A 217 -9.37 -10.30 -5.35
N VAL A 218 -10.42 -10.38 -6.17
CA VAL A 218 -11.80 -10.37 -5.67
C VAL A 218 -12.02 -11.62 -4.81
N LEU A 219 -12.76 -11.47 -3.71
CA LEU A 219 -13.04 -12.57 -2.80
C LEU A 219 -14.18 -13.46 -3.31
N GLN A 220 -14.02 -14.76 -3.14
CA GLN A 220 -15.11 -15.73 -3.30
C GLN A 220 -16.18 -15.51 -2.22
N SER A 221 -17.41 -15.95 -2.52
CA SER A 221 -18.57 -15.72 -1.65
C SER A 221 -18.47 -16.35 -0.25
N THR A 222 -17.64 -17.38 -0.09
CA THR A 222 -17.42 -18.11 1.17
C THR A 222 -16.33 -17.51 2.05
N SER A 223 -15.66 -16.46 1.59
CA SER A 223 -14.52 -15.88 2.28
C SER A 223 -14.92 -15.34 3.65
N LEU A 224 -14.12 -15.65 4.68
CA LEU A 224 -14.29 -15.10 6.02
C LEU A 224 -13.97 -13.59 6.09
N CYS A 225 -13.36 -13.03 5.05
CA CYS A 225 -13.08 -11.60 4.95
C CYS A 225 -14.32 -10.78 4.51
N LYS A 226 -15.37 -11.42 3.98
CA LYS A 226 -16.63 -10.77 3.62
C LYS A 226 -17.32 -10.24 4.88
N GLN A 227 -17.64 -8.93 4.88
CA GLN A 227 -18.32 -8.25 5.99
C GLN A 227 -17.67 -8.44 7.38
N ALA A 228 -16.35 -8.66 7.43
CA ALA A 228 -15.58 -8.85 8.67
C ALA A 228 -14.79 -7.60 9.10
N GLY A 229 -14.85 -6.53 8.30
CA GLY A 229 -14.14 -5.28 8.55
C GLY A 229 -14.82 -4.36 9.54
N VAL A 230 -14.18 -3.22 9.80
CA VAL A 230 -14.72 -2.10 10.58
C VAL A 230 -15.04 -0.92 9.67
N SER A 231 -16.17 -0.25 9.88
CA SER A 231 -16.53 0.95 9.11
C SER A 231 -15.59 2.11 9.41
N LEU A 232 -15.03 2.71 8.36
CA LEU A 232 -14.19 3.91 8.43
C LEU A 232 -14.84 5.01 7.59
N SER A 233 -15.15 6.16 8.18
CA SER A 233 -15.77 7.29 7.47
C SER A 233 -14.90 7.82 6.32
N GLN A 234 -13.59 7.57 6.38
CA GLN A 234 -12.62 7.97 5.36
C GLN A 234 -12.60 7.03 4.15
N VAL A 235 -13.26 5.87 4.20
CA VAL A 235 -13.30 4.85 3.13
C VAL A 235 -14.74 4.45 2.84
N ALA A 236 -15.43 5.25 2.02
CA ALA A 236 -16.84 5.05 1.70
C ALA A 236 -17.08 4.07 0.53
N THR A 237 -16.09 3.91 -0.35
CA THR A 237 -16.20 3.09 -1.56
C THR A 237 -15.11 2.03 -1.65
N ASP A 238 -15.35 0.99 -2.45
CA ASP A 238 -14.39 -0.05 -2.81
C ASP A 238 -13.56 0.32 -4.06
N TYR A 239 -12.75 -0.62 -4.55
CA TYR A 239 -11.91 -0.49 -5.74
C TYR A 239 -12.68 -0.02 -6.98
N PHE A 240 -13.94 -0.46 -7.15
CA PHE A 240 -14.77 -0.10 -8.31
C PHE A 240 -15.61 1.16 -8.07
N GLY A 241 -15.38 1.88 -6.98
CA GLY A 241 -16.18 3.04 -6.59
C GLY A 241 -17.57 2.67 -6.03
N GLN A 242 -17.83 1.40 -5.72
CA GLN A 242 -19.11 0.99 -5.14
C GLN A 242 -19.14 1.30 -3.65
N SER A 243 -20.30 1.71 -3.13
CA SER A 243 -20.46 1.91 -1.68
C SER A 243 -20.12 0.64 -0.91
N ARG A 244 -19.37 0.77 0.19
CA ARG A 244 -19.00 -0.37 1.02
C ARG A 244 -20.22 -0.91 1.78
N VAL A 245 -20.30 -2.23 1.87
CA VAL A 245 -21.27 -2.93 2.73
C VAL A 245 -21.00 -2.64 4.22
N VAL A 246 -21.96 -2.95 5.10
CA VAL A 246 -21.84 -2.70 6.55
C VAL A 246 -22.13 -3.99 7.33
N PRO A 247 -21.16 -4.56 8.07
CA PRO A 247 -19.75 -4.15 8.13
C PRO A 247 -19.03 -4.31 6.78
N PRO A 248 -17.97 -3.54 6.47
CA PRO A 248 -17.29 -3.63 5.19
C PRO A 248 -16.55 -4.96 5.02
N THR A 249 -16.40 -5.40 3.77
CA THR A 249 -15.47 -6.47 3.43
C THR A 249 -14.01 -6.00 3.62
N ILE A 250 -13.17 -6.86 4.18
CA ILE A 250 -11.71 -6.66 4.29
C ILE A 250 -11.11 -6.78 2.89
N GLY A 251 -10.20 -5.87 2.53
CA GLY A 251 -9.53 -5.80 1.23
C GLY A 251 -10.14 -4.74 0.30
N ALA A 252 -9.59 -4.70 -0.91
CA ALA A 252 -9.91 -3.68 -1.92
C ALA A 252 -11.34 -3.75 -2.45
N PHE A 253 -11.95 -4.92 -2.43
CA PHE A 253 -13.28 -5.18 -3.01
C PHE A 253 -14.34 -5.40 -1.92
N ASN A 254 -15.61 -5.23 -2.29
CA ASN A 254 -16.74 -5.75 -1.49
C ASN A 254 -16.84 -7.28 -1.54
#